data_AF-A0A9W6UZC1-F1
#
_entry.id   AF-A0A9W6UZC1-F1
#
_cell.length_a   1.000
_cell.length_b   1.000
_cell.length_c   1.000
_cell.angle_alpha   90.00
_cell.angle_beta   90.00
_cell.angle_gamma   90.00
#
_symmetry.space_group_name_H-M   'P 1'
#
loop_
_entity.id
_entity.type
_entity.pdbx_description
1 polymer ?
#
loop_
_entity_poly.entity_id
_entity_poly.type
_entity_poly.pdbx_seq_one_letter_code
_entity_poly.pdbx_strand_id
1 'polypeptide(L)'
;MARKPIGRRTAPTAVAVLLLGLAACTQGSGAPDDHATAVAPTGAPTGSASPTGAPTGSAAPVAGFPAEARSQALERAAAEGWSPVEGSIASIGGHGGQVPQLLWQTASGDVCLVEAVTRLTPASTCEGPEKLAVTGPGLRHVFWSTLNADDTMTALLMASSEEAVSVSCAGRDHPLAEVARYTVGGVERRFYTVDLPEDRGGTYRAVVTRNGQRVTEDVPILFSPAKKTEC
;
A
#
# COMPACT_ATOMS: atom_id res chain seq x y z
N MET A 1 -45.87 -36.50 39.06
CA MET A 1 -46.67 -35.83 38.02
C MET A 1 -46.67 -34.34 38.30
N ALA A 2 -46.03 -33.54 37.46
CA ALA A 2 -46.28 -32.10 37.29
C ALA A 2 -45.59 -31.70 35.97
N ARG A 3 -46.36 -31.24 34.98
CA ARG A 3 -45.88 -30.80 33.67
C ARG A 3 -46.28 -29.34 33.44
N LYS A 4 -45.33 -28.61 32.81
CA LYS A 4 -45.44 -27.37 32.00
C LYS A 4 -45.53 -26.01 32.74
N PRO A 5 -45.16 -24.88 32.09
CA PRO A 5 -44.67 -24.71 30.70
C PRO A 5 -43.37 -23.88 30.53
N ILE A 6 -42.94 -23.90 29.26
CA ILE A 6 -41.73 -23.36 28.64
C ILE A 6 -41.79 -21.82 28.53
N GLY A 7 -40.74 -21.15 28.99
CA GLY A 7 -40.52 -19.71 28.88
C GLY A 7 -39.99 -19.29 27.50
N ARG A 8 -40.62 -18.26 26.96
CA ARG A 8 -40.55 -17.66 25.62
C ARG A 8 -39.14 -17.31 25.08
N ARG A 9 -38.94 -17.63 23.80
CA ARG A 9 -37.93 -17.04 22.91
C ARG A 9 -38.27 -15.57 22.62
N THR A 10 -37.28 -14.68 22.65
CA THR A 10 -37.40 -13.30 22.12
C THR A 10 -36.11 -12.88 21.42
N ALA A 11 -36.21 -12.71 20.10
CA ALA A 11 -35.46 -11.81 19.21
C ALA A 11 -36.11 -11.97 17.82
N PRO A 12 -36.16 -10.98 16.91
CA PRO A 12 -35.31 -9.79 16.82
C PRO A 12 -36.09 -8.47 16.62
N THR A 13 -35.40 -7.32 16.67
CA THR A 13 -35.96 -6.07 16.12
C THR A 13 -34.87 -5.38 15.30
N ALA A 14 -35.02 -5.49 13.98
CA ALA A 14 -34.29 -4.71 13.01
C ALA A 14 -34.84 -3.27 13.02
N VAL A 15 -33.96 -2.28 13.04
CA VAL A 15 -34.33 -0.88 12.82
C VAL A 15 -33.69 -0.46 11.50
N ALA A 16 -34.52 -0.37 10.47
CA ALA A 16 -34.20 0.30 9.21
C ALA A 16 -34.42 1.81 9.39
N VAL A 17 -33.42 2.61 9.04
CA VAL A 17 -33.56 4.07 8.94
C VAL A 17 -33.41 4.45 7.47
N LEU A 18 -34.51 4.94 6.89
CA LEU A 18 -34.61 5.38 5.49
C LEU A 18 -35.50 6.62 5.46
N LEU A 19 -34.90 7.80 5.29
CA LEU A 19 -35.56 9.07 4.94
C LEU A 19 -34.53 9.89 4.13
N LEU A 20 -34.63 9.99 2.81
CA LEU A 20 -35.46 10.94 2.02
C LEU A 20 -35.11 12.42 2.27
N GLY A 21 -34.45 13.02 1.26
CA GLY A 21 -34.30 14.47 1.08
C GLY A 21 -34.19 14.78 -0.42
N LEU A 22 -35.33 15.12 -1.02
CA LEU A 22 -35.53 15.58 -2.40
C LEU A 22 -35.40 17.11 -2.50
N ALA A 23 -35.23 17.58 -3.75
CA ALA A 23 -35.38 18.94 -4.30
C ALA A 23 -34.07 19.76 -4.41
N ALA A 24 -33.78 20.45 -5.52
CA ALA A 24 -34.62 20.89 -6.64
C ALA A 24 -33.84 21.01 -7.95
N CYS A 25 -34.54 20.72 -9.05
CA CYS A 25 -34.18 21.10 -10.41
C CYS A 25 -34.40 22.60 -10.62
N THR A 26 -33.52 23.26 -11.36
CA THR A 26 -33.89 24.44 -12.15
C THR A 26 -33.31 24.28 -13.56
N GLN A 27 -34.21 23.97 -14.50
CA GLN A 27 -34.02 24.19 -15.93
C GLN A 27 -34.20 25.67 -16.23
N GLY A 28 -33.29 26.24 -17.01
CA GLY A 28 -33.44 27.52 -17.70
C GLY A 28 -32.95 27.35 -19.12
N SER A 29 -33.89 27.13 -20.03
CA SER A 29 -33.72 26.93 -21.47
C SER A 29 -33.25 28.21 -22.16
N GLY A 30 -32.37 28.08 -23.17
CA GLY A 30 -32.09 29.15 -24.12
C GLY A 30 -30.93 28.84 -25.05
N ALA A 31 -31.24 28.41 -26.27
CA ALA A 31 -30.40 28.48 -27.46
C ALA A 31 -31.35 28.67 -28.66
N PRO A 32 -30.88 29.06 -29.86
CA PRO A 32 -29.61 29.68 -30.26
C PRO A 32 -29.84 31.01 -31.04
N ASP A 33 -28.78 31.77 -31.36
CA ASP A 33 -28.77 32.57 -32.59
C ASP A 33 -27.32 32.78 -33.06
N ASP A 34 -27.15 32.56 -34.36
CA ASP A 34 -25.94 32.71 -35.16
C ASP A 34 -25.44 34.16 -35.19
N HIS A 35 -24.12 34.36 -35.22
CA HIS A 35 -23.46 35.22 -36.22
C HIS A 35 -21.93 35.12 -36.09
N ALA A 36 -21.31 34.73 -37.21
CA ALA A 36 -19.87 34.76 -37.42
C ALA A 36 -19.37 36.19 -37.69
N THR A 37 -18.33 36.64 -36.99
CA THR A 37 -17.30 37.53 -37.55
C THR A 37 -15.97 37.37 -36.79
N ALA A 38 -14.89 37.17 -37.54
CA ALA A 38 -13.51 37.11 -37.06
C ALA A 38 -12.84 38.50 -37.12
N VAL A 39 -11.96 38.88 -36.17
CA VAL A 39 -10.73 39.69 -36.40
C VAL A 39 -9.71 39.50 -35.24
N ALA A 40 -8.48 39.16 -35.69
CA ALA A 40 -7.09 39.19 -35.17
C ALA A 40 -6.69 39.56 -33.71
N PRO A 41 -5.57 38.98 -33.19
CA PRO A 41 -4.95 39.30 -31.91
C PRO A 41 -3.91 40.42 -32.03
N THR A 42 -3.75 41.25 -31.01
CA THR A 42 -2.61 42.18 -30.89
C THR A 42 -2.21 42.33 -29.42
N GLY A 43 -0.94 42.04 -29.12
CA GLY A 43 -0.26 42.54 -27.91
C GLY A 43 0.06 41.52 -26.81
N ALA A 44 1.24 40.89 -26.91
CA ALA A 44 2.01 40.34 -25.76
C ALA A 44 2.40 41.49 -24.79
N PRO A 45 2.83 41.29 -23.52
CA PRO A 45 3.71 40.19 -23.09
C PRO A 45 3.45 39.62 -21.68
N THR A 46 3.85 38.38 -21.44
CA THR A 46 4.67 38.02 -20.27
C THR A 46 5.10 36.57 -20.43
N GLY A 47 6.39 36.33 -20.20
CA GLY A 47 7.04 35.06 -20.48
C GLY A 47 6.30 33.89 -19.87
N SER A 48 6.32 32.77 -20.60
CA SER A 48 6.04 31.44 -20.06
C SER A 48 6.76 31.29 -18.74
N ALA A 49 6.01 31.40 -17.65
CA ALA A 49 6.41 30.87 -16.38
C ALA A 49 6.68 29.37 -16.63
N SER A 50 7.94 28.98 -16.49
CA SER A 50 8.28 27.59 -16.26
C SER A 50 7.35 27.05 -15.16
N PRO A 51 6.81 25.83 -15.25
CA PRO A 51 6.27 25.18 -14.07
C PRO A 51 7.45 24.91 -13.13
N THR A 52 7.72 25.87 -12.26
CA THR A 52 8.52 25.72 -11.06
C THR A 52 7.73 24.84 -10.10
N GLY A 53 8.33 23.72 -9.71
CA GLY A 53 7.83 22.86 -8.65
C GLY A 53 7.49 21.45 -9.09
N ALA A 54 8.43 20.74 -9.71
CA ALA A 54 8.42 19.29 -9.55
C ALA A 54 8.60 19.01 -8.04
N PRO A 55 7.70 18.26 -7.37
CA PRO A 55 7.94 17.85 -6.00
C PRO A 55 9.18 16.97 -6.04
N THR A 56 10.30 17.54 -5.59
CA THR A 56 11.57 16.83 -5.51
C THR A 56 11.44 15.96 -4.28
N GLY A 57 10.87 14.77 -4.47
CA GLY A 57 11.07 13.67 -3.53
C GLY A 57 12.57 13.60 -3.26
N SER A 58 12.95 13.96 -2.04
CA SER A 58 14.32 14.34 -1.66
C SER A 58 15.37 13.52 -2.40
N ALA A 59 16.23 14.13 -3.20
CA ALA A 59 17.28 13.45 -3.97
C ALA A 59 18.38 12.81 -3.09
N ALA A 60 18.26 12.85 -1.75
CA ALA A 60 19.23 12.28 -0.83
C ALA A 60 19.51 10.78 -1.12
N PRO A 61 20.78 10.34 -1.04
CA PRO A 61 21.12 8.93 -1.23
C PRO A 61 20.38 8.06 -0.22
N VAL A 62 19.80 6.97 -0.72
CA VAL A 62 19.18 5.93 0.11
C VAL A 62 20.20 4.81 0.25
N ALA A 63 20.64 4.54 1.47
CA ALA A 63 21.68 3.54 1.73
C ALA A 63 21.25 2.16 1.20
N GLY A 64 22.12 1.50 0.43
CA GLY A 64 21.86 0.17 -0.12
C GLY A 64 21.15 0.13 -1.49
N PHE A 65 20.64 1.26 -2.00
CA PHE A 65 19.95 1.32 -3.28
C PHE A 65 20.76 2.05 -4.38
N PRO A 66 20.91 1.50 -5.60
CA PRO A 66 21.69 2.12 -6.67
C PRO A 66 21.16 3.50 -7.09
N ALA A 67 22.05 4.50 -7.15
CA ALA A 67 21.67 5.89 -7.45
C ALA A 67 20.99 6.07 -8.82
N GLU A 68 21.49 5.38 -9.86
CA GLU A 68 20.91 5.44 -11.20
C GLU A 68 19.50 4.84 -11.25
N ALA A 69 19.33 3.64 -10.68
CA ALA A 69 18.02 3.00 -10.58
C ALA A 69 17.03 3.87 -9.81
N ARG A 70 17.51 4.60 -8.79
CA ARG A 70 16.70 5.52 -8.00
C ARG A 70 16.24 6.72 -8.82
N SER A 71 17.14 7.36 -9.56
CA SER A 71 16.76 8.47 -10.44
C SER A 71 15.72 8.03 -11.46
N GLN A 72 15.93 6.90 -12.13
CA GLN A 72 14.97 6.35 -13.09
C GLN A 72 13.61 6.04 -12.45
N ALA A 73 13.60 5.47 -11.24
CA ALA A 73 12.39 5.19 -10.49
C ALA A 73 11.62 6.48 -10.12
N LEU A 74 12.32 7.52 -9.67
CA LEU A 74 11.70 8.79 -9.28
C LEU A 74 11.22 9.60 -10.49
N GLU A 75 11.96 9.58 -11.60
CA GLU A 75 11.53 10.19 -12.86
C GLU A 75 10.26 9.53 -13.39
N ARG A 76 10.21 8.20 -13.37
CA ARG A 76 9.03 7.43 -13.74
C ARG A 76 7.86 7.70 -12.80
N ALA A 77 8.09 7.69 -11.49
CA ALA A 77 7.07 7.99 -10.49
C ALA A 77 6.49 9.41 -10.70
N ALA A 78 7.32 10.39 -11.06
CA ALA A 78 6.85 11.73 -11.41
C ALA A 78 5.97 11.72 -12.68
N ALA A 79 6.38 11.00 -13.72
CA ALA A 79 5.62 10.88 -14.97
C ALA A 79 4.27 10.16 -14.78
N GLU A 80 4.20 9.18 -13.88
CA GLU A 80 3.00 8.37 -13.58
C GLU A 80 2.12 9.01 -12.48
N GLY A 81 2.54 10.13 -11.87
CA GLY A 81 1.79 10.81 -10.81
C GLY A 81 1.92 10.17 -9.43
N TRP A 82 2.91 9.29 -9.23
CA TRP A 82 3.19 8.54 -8.00
C TRP A 82 4.39 9.11 -7.22
N SER A 83 4.63 10.41 -7.33
CA SER A 83 5.76 11.05 -6.64
C SER A 83 5.67 10.83 -5.13
N PRO A 84 6.80 10.50 -4.48
CA PRO A 84 6.83 10.30 -3.03
C PRO A 84 6.59 11.63 -2.30
N VAL A 85 5.87 11.54 -1.19
CA VAL A 85 5.84 12.60 -0.17
C VAL A 85 7.25 12.77 0.41
N GLU A 86 7.63 14.01 0.74
CA GLU A 86 8.93 14.30 1.34
C GLU A 86 9.15 13.45 2.60
N GLY A 87 10.33 12.83 2.69
CA GLY A 87 10.69 11.98 3.83
C GLY A 87 10.00 10.62 3.88
N SER A 88 9.15 10.26 2.91
CA SER A 88 8.42 8.97 2.93
C SER A 88 9.19 7.80 2.33
N ILE A 89 10.34 8.03 1.68
CA ILE A 89 11.10 6.94 1.04
C ILE A 89 11.83 6.12 2.09
N ALA A 90 11.54 4.81 2.13
CA ALA A 90 12.25 3.79 2.88
C ALA A 90 13.04 2.86 1.95
N SER A 91 14.24 2.47 2.36
CA SER A 91 14.99 1.40 1.68
C SER A 91 14.60 0.05 2.24
N ILE A 92 14.44 -0.92 1.36
CA ILE A 92 14.31 -2.34 1.70
C ILE A 92 15.44 -3.04 0.96
N GLY A 93 16.21 -3.86 1.66
CA GLY A 93 17.31 -4.58 1.07
C GLY A 93 18.51 -3.69 0.70
N GLY A 94 19.67 -4.13 1.16
CA GLY A 94 20.96 -3.48 0.93
C GLY A 94 22.14 -4.34 1.37
N HIS A 95 21.88 -5.62 1.68
CA HIS A 95 22.82 -6.57 2.24
C HIS A 95 22.64 -7.92 1.53
N GLY A 96 23.76 -8.59 1.22
CA GLY A 96 23.85 -9.98 0.76
C GLY A 96 22.71 -10.50 -0.15
N GLY A 97 22.88 -10.46 -1.47
CA GLY A 97 22.01 -11.17 -2.42
C GLY A 97 20.60 -10.58 -2.62
N GLN A 98 20.12 -9.73 -1.71
CA GLN A 98 18.81 -9.09 -1.84
C GLN A 98 18.75 -8.12 -3.04
N VAL A 99 17.63 -8.15 -3.75
CA VAL A 99 17.32 -7.13 -4.74
C VAL A 99 17.01 -5.84 -3.97
N PRO A 100 17.72 -4.72 -4.20
CA PRO A 100 17.41 -3.47 -3.52
C PRO A 100 16.02 -2.99 -3.91
N GLN A 101 15.23 -2.54 -2.94
CA GLN A 101 13.88 -2.02 -3.15
C GLN A 101 13.68 -0.67 -2.44
N LEU A 102 12.76 0.13 -2.96
CA LEU A 102 12.28 1.34 -2.32
C LEU A 102 10.79 1.20 -2.06
N LEU A 103 10.36 1.67 -0.89
CA LEU A 103 8.96 1.78 -0.50
C LEU A 103 8.67 3.25 -0.18
N TRP A 104 7.55 3.79 -0.66
CA TRP A 104 7.14 5.16 -0.30
C TRP A 104 5.64 5.36 -0.30
N GLN A 105 5.19 6.48 0.25
CA GLN A 105 3.80 6.94 0.19
C GLN A 105 3.67 8.15 -0.75
N THR A 106 2.62 8.15 -1.57
CA THR A 106 2.21 9.27 -2.44
C THR A 106 1.29 10.25 -1.71
N ALA A 107 1.09 11.45 -2.27
CA ALA A 107 0.19 12.45 -1.70
C ALA A 107 -1.29 12.01 -1.66
N SER A 108 -1.71 11.13 -2.57
CA SER A 108 -3.04 10.49 -2.58
C SER A 108 -3.20 9.41 -1.51
N GLY A 109 -2.10 9.01 -0.85
CA GLY A 109 -2.10 7.97 0.17
C GLY A 109 -1.83 6.57 -0.36
N ASP A 110 -1.51 6.42 -1.65
CA ASP A 110 -1.05 5.16 -2.22
C ASP A 110 0.31 4.79 -1.64
N VAL A 111 0.58 3.49 -1.55
CA VAL A 111 1.89 2.98 -1.17
C VAL A 111 2.52 2.32 -2.39
N CYS A 112 3.74 2.71 -2.72
CA CYS A 112 4.44 2.25 -3.90
C CYS A 112 5.71 1.48 -3.53
N LEU A 113 5.95 0.38 -4.23
CA LEU A 113 7.14 -0.46 -4.13
C LEU A 113 7.86 -0.44 -5.48
N VAL A 114 9.19 -0.27 -5.43
CA VAL A 114 10.06 -0.36 -6.60
C VAL A 114 11.23 -1.27 -6.33
N GLU A 115 11.56 -2.11 -7.32
CA GLU A 115 12.73 -2.99 -7.29
C GLU A 115 13.81 -2.50 -8.25
N ALA A 116 15.06 -2.46 -7.78
CA ALA A 116 16.24 -2.22 -8.60
C ALA A 116 16.61 -3.49 -9.39
N VAL A 117 15.86 -3.77 -10.45
CA VAL A 117 16.20 -4.84 -11.41
C VAL A 117 17.38 -4.39 -12.28
N THR A 118 18.47 -5.16 -12.27
CA THR A 118 19.77 -4.77 -12.85
C THR A 118 19.82 -4.75 -14.38
N ARG A 119 18.74 -5.11 -15.09
CA ARG A 119 18.70 -5.21 -16.56
C ARG A 119 17.39 -4.83 -17.23
N LEU A 120 16.38 -4.40 -16.47
CA LEU A 120 15.06 -4.00 -16.97
C LEU A 120 14.67 -2.71 -16.26
N THR A 121 13.78 -1.91 -16.87
CA THR A 121 13.12 -0.78 -16.21
C THR A 121 12.65 -1.22 -14.81
N PRO A 122 12.86 -0.41 -13.75
CA PRO A 122 12.44 -0.78 -12.41
C PRO A 122 11.00 -1.28 -12.41
N ALA A 123 10.79 -2.47 -11.84
CA ALA A 123 9.44 -2.99 -11.62
C ALA A 123 8.82 -2.14 -10.52
N SER A 124 7.75 -1.41 -10.85
CA SER A 124 7.02 -0.56 -9.92
C SER A 124 5.58 -1.04 -9.77
N THR A 125 5.07 -0.90 -8.56
CA THR A 125 3.65 -1.07 -8.26
C THR A 125 3.25 -0.06 -7.22
N CYS A 126 2.00 0.37 -7.30
CA CYS A 126 1.36 1.17 -6.27
C CYS A 126 0.03 0.52 -5.93
N GLU A 127 -0.26 0.44 -4.64
CA GLU A 127 -1.52 -0.06 -4.12
C GLU A 127 -2.25 1.10 -3.43
N GLY A 128 -3.48 1.33 -3.86
CA GLY A 128 -4.30 2.43 -3.36
C GLY A 128 -4.76 2.21 -1.91
N PRO A 129 -5.11 3.28 -1.20
CA PRO A 129 -5.54 3.21 0.18
C PRO A 129 -6.77 2.33 0.35
N GLU A 130 -7.67 2.22 -0.63
CA GLU A 130 -8.85 1.35 -0.58
C GLU A 130 -8.51 -0.14 -0.50
N LYS A 131 -7.44 -0.58 -1.17
CA LYS A 131 -6.99 -1.97 -1.12
C LYS A 131 -6.21 -2.26 0.16
N LEU A 132 -5.50 -1.26 0.67
CA LEU A 132 -4.71 -1.36 1.89
C LEU A 132 -5.51 -1.02 3.16
N ALA A 133 -6.69 -0.41 3.06
CA ALA A 133 -7.58 -0.05 4.16
C ALA A 133 -8.34 -1.27 4.69
N VAL A 134 -7.60 -2.17 5.33
CA VAL A 134 -8.17 -3.28 6.09
C VAL A 134 -8.78 -2.74 7.39
N THR A 135 -10.00 -3.16 7.70
CA THR A 135 -10.79 -2.68 8.86
C THR A 135 -10.63 -3.53 10.13
N GLY A 136 -9.84 -4.61 10.07
CA GLY A 136 -9.63 -5.53 11.18
C GLY A 136 -8.15 -5.65 11.56
N PRO A 137 -7.88 -6.07 12.81
CA PRO A 137 -6.52 -6.34 13.25
C PRO A 137 -5.92 -7.50 12.45
N GLY A 138 -4.59 -7.56 12.43
CA GLY A 138 -3.79 -8.64 11.90
C GLY A 138 -2.70 -8.16 10.93
N LEU A 139 -1.65 -8.95 10.88
CA LEU A 139 -0.55 -8.87 9.93
C LEU A 139 -0.96 -9.49 8.60
N ARG A 140 -0.59 -8.84 7.48
CA ARG A 140 -0.97 -9.30 6.14
C ARG A 140 0.16 -9.15 5.16
N HIS A 141 0.30 -10.13 4.28
CA HIS A 141 1.15 -9.98 3.11
C HIS A 141 0.56 -8.94 2.16
N VAL A 142 1.37 -7.95 1.81
CA VAL A 142 1.04 -6.86 0.88
C VAL A 142 2.06 -6.86 -0.25
N PHE A 143 1.61 -6.50 -1.45
CA PHE A 143 2.39 -6.61 -2.69
C PHE A 143 2.83 -8.06 -2.99
N TRP A 144 3.63 -8.22 -4.05
CA TRP A 144 4.30 -9.49 -4.32
C TRP A 144 5.56 -9.63 -3.46
N SER A 145 6.01 -10.87 -3.28
CA SER A 145 7.32 -11.15 -2.68
C SER A 145 8.42 -11.10 -3.74
N THR A 146 9.60 -10.65 -3.35
CA THR A 146 10.75 -10.47 -4.24
C THR A 146 11.71 -11.64 -4.08
N LEU A 147 12.10 -12.25 -5.19
CA LEU A 147 13.11 -13.30 -5.20
C LEU A 147 14.52 -12.69 -5.16
N ASN A 148 15.31 -13.11 -4.18
CA ASN A 148 16.69 -12.68 -4.00
C ASN A 148 17.67 -13.66 -4.66
N ALA A 149 18.92 -13.23 -4.84
CA ALA A 149 19.95 -14.04 -5.51
C ALA A 149 20.49 -15.21 -4.65
N ASP A 150 20.14 -15.26 -3.37
CA ASP A 150 20.60 -16.25 -2.38
C ASP A 150 19.53 -17.30 -2.05
N ASP A 151 18.60 -17.55 -2.98
CA ASP A 151 17.47 -18.48 -2.81
C ASP A 151 16.55 -18.12 -1.61
N THR A 152 16.60 -16.85 -1.18
CA THR A 152 15.63 -16.27 -0.25
C THR A 152 14.61 -15.42 -0.98
N MET A 153 13.49 -15.17 -0.32
CA MET A 153 12.46 -14.25 -0.76
C MET A 153 12.20 -13.22 0.34
N THR A 154 12.04 -11.97 -0.05
CA THR A 154 11.63 -10.90 0.87
C THR A 154 10.13 -10.66 0.66
N ALA A 155 9.34 -10.85 1.72
CA ALA A 155 7.92 -10.55 1.73
C ALA A 155 7.66 -9.24 2.51
N LEU A 156 6.78 -8.40 1.96
CA LEU A 156 6.35 -7.17 2.63
C LEU A 156 5.04 -7.41 3.37
N LEU A 157 5.03 -7.15 4.66
CA LEU A 157 3.88 -7.33 5.53
C LEU A 157 3.38 -5.98 6.04
N MET A 158 2.08 -5.84 6.23
CA MET A 158 1.44 -4.66 6.81
C MET A 158 0.64 -5.05 8.04
N ALA A 159 0.81 -4.30 9.12
CA ALA A 159 0.00 -4.39 10.33
C ALA A 159 -0.86 -3.13 10.53
N SER A 160 -2.06 -3.31 11.08
CA SER A 160 -2.96 -2.20 11.42
C SER A 160 -2.90 -1.91 12.91
N SER A 161 -2.29 -0.78 13.30
CA SER A 161 -2.13 -0.34 14.70
C SER A 161 -1.43 -1.34 15.65
N GLU A 162 -0.88 -2.43 15.12
CA GLU A 162 -0.20 -3.49 15.88
C GLU A 162 1.29 -3.51 15.58
N GLU A 163 2.03 -4.07 16.54
CA GLU A 163 3.45 -4.35 16.36
C GLU A 163 3.65 -5.82 16.02
N ALA A 164 4.30 -6.12 14.90
CA ALA A 164 4.72 -7.48 14.58
C ALA A 164 5.99 -7.82 15.36
N VAL A 165 5.97 -8.95 16.07
CA VAL A 165 7.06 -9.40 16.95
C VAL A 165 7.88 -10.50 16.29
N SER A 166 7.20 -11.50 15.74
CA SER A 166 7.85 -12.60 15.00
C SER A 166 6.94 -13.17 13.93
N VAL A 167 7.54 -13.75 12.90
CA VAL A 167 6.90 -14.61 11.91
C VAL A 167 7.64 -15.92 11.92
N SER A 168 6.93 -17.04 11.93
CA SER A 168 7.54 -18.36 12.09
C SER A 168 6.89 -19.41 11.19
N CYS A 169 7.69 -20.40 10.79
CA CYS A 169 7.25 -21.57 10.04
C CYS A 169 7.96 -22.82 10.54
N ALA A 170 7.20 -23.91 10.75
CA ALA A 170 7.72 -25.18 11.26
C ALA A 170 8.63 -25.06 12.50
N GLY A 171 8.30 -24.13 13.41
CA GLY A 171 9.06 -23.88 14.65
C GLY A 171 10.34 -23.06 14.49
N ARG A 172 10.58 -22.47 13.32
CA ARG A 172 11.69 -21.53 13.08
C ARG A 172 11.16 -20.11 12.94
N ASP A 173 11.77 -19.19 13.68
CA ASP A 173 11.48 -17.76 13.55
C ASP A 173 12.25 -17.16 12.36
N HIS A 174 11.60 -16.23 11.68
CA HIS A 174 12.15 -15.43 10.60
C HIS A 174 12.28 -13.98 11.06
N PRO A 175 13.42 -13.33 10.78
CA PRO A 175 13.65 -11.96 11.22
C PRO A 175 12.68 -11.01 10.53
N LEU A 176 11.97 -10.22 11.33
CA LEU A 176 11.17 -9.10 10.87
C LEU A 176 11.97 -7.80 11.03
N ALA A 177 11.89 -6.92 10.04
CA ALA A 177 12.38 -5.56 10.14
C ALA A 177 11.25 -4.57 9.82
N GLU A 178 10.97 -3.63 10.72
CA GLU A 178 10.07 -2.51 10.40
C GLU A 178 10.80 -1.57 9.43
N VAL A 179 10.17 -1.26 8.30
CA VAL A 179 10.78 -0.44 7.24
C VAL A 179 10.09 0.89 7.05
N ALA A 180 8.80 1.00 7.38
CA ALA A 180 8.07 2.26 7.25
C ALA A 180 6.82 2.33 8.14
N ARG A 181 6.40 3.57 8.40
CA ARG A 181 5.08 3.90 8.96
C ARG A 181 4.39 4.91 8.05
N TYR A 182 3.23 4.56 7.54
CA TYR A 182 2.44 5.44 6.67
C TYR A 182 1.01 5.57 7.16
N THR A 183 0.35 6.68 6.84
CA THR A 183 -1.08 6.86 7.12
C THR A 183 -1.88 6.40 5.91
N VAL A 184 -2.53 5.25 6.01
CA VAL A 184 -3.30 4.65 4.91
C VAL A 184 -4.77 4.62 5.28
N GLY A 185 -5.62 5.24 4.46
CA GLY A 185 -7.06 5.36 4.76
C GLY A 185 -7.34 6.06 6.10
N GLY A 186 -6.48 7.02 6.49
CA GLY A 186 -6.60 7.76 7.76
C GLY A 186 -6.10 7.00 9.01
N VAL A 187 -5.48 5.83 8.85
CA VAL A 187 -4.95 5.02 9.96
C VAL A 187 -3.45 4.78 9.78
N GLU A 188 -2.67 4.93 10.85
CA GLU A 188 -1.24 4.56 10.83
C GLU A 188 -1.08 3.04 10.62
N ARG A 189 -0.31 2.68 9.60
CA ARG A 189 0.06 1.31 9.26
C ARG A 189 1.56 1.16 9.34
N ARG A 190 2.00 0.03 9.91
CA ARG A 190 3.40 -0.34 9.99
C ARG A 190 3.70 -1.38 8.91
N PHE A 191 4.79 -1.16 8.19
CA PHE A 191 5.26 -2.05 7.13
C PHE A 191 6.53 -2.76 7.60
N TYR A 192 6.57 -4.07 7.38
CA TYR A 192 7.67 -4.93 7.80
C TYR A 192 8.15 -5.77 6.63
N THR A 193 9.44 -6.04 6.57
CA THR A 193 10.00 -7.05 5.69
C THR A 193 10.31 -8.31 6.48
N VAL A 194 10.11 -9.47 5.86
CA VAL A 194 10.56 -10.76 6.37
C VAL A 194 11.26 -11.54 5.26
N ASP A 195 12.42 -12.10 5.57
CA ASP A 195 13.17 -12.95 4.66
C ASP A 195 12.84 -14.42 4.92
N LEU A 196 12.40 -15.10 3.87
CA LEU A 196 11.91 -16.46 3.90
C LEU A 196 12.69 -17.30 2.87
N PRO A 197 12.85 -18.62 3.07
CA PRO A 197 13.37 -19.50 2.03
C PRO A 197 12.44 -19.52 0.82
N GLU A 198 12.97 -19.48 -0.41
CA GLU A 198 12.16 -19.49 -1.65
C GLU A 198 11.26 -20.75 -1.75
N ASP A 199 11.69 -21.88 -1.18
CA ASP A 199 10.94 -23.15 -1.22
C ASP A 199 9.79 -23.23 -0.19
N ARG A 200 9.56 -22.15 0.58
CA ARG A 200 8.57 -22.07 1.67
C ARG A 200 7.55 -20.96 1.41
N GLY A 201 6.43 -21.35 0.78
CA GLY A 201 5.20 -20.54 0.78
C GLY A 201 4.12 -21.21 1.63
N GLY A 202 3.12 -20.46 2.08
CA GLY A 202 2.00 -21.04 2.84
C GLY A 202 1.52 -20.15 3.97
N THR A 203 1.04 -20.79 5.03
CA THR A 203 0.48 -20.11 6.20
C THR A 203 1.53 -20.03 7.29
N TYR A 204 1.99 -18.82 7.58
CA TYR A 204 2.96 -18.57 8.62
C TYR A 204 2.27 -18.26 9.94
N ARG A 205 2.92 -18.56 11.06
CA ARG A 205 2.45 -18.20 12.39
C ARG A 205 3.14 -16.92 12.84
N ALA A 206 2.37 -15.85 12.99
CA ALA A 206 2.87 -14.55 13.43
C ALA A 206 2.50 -14.27 14.90
N VAL A 207 3.38 -13.60 15.61
CA VAL A 207 3.10 -13.02 16.92
C VAL A 207 3.02 -11.50 16.76
N VAL A 208 1.90 -10.91 17.17
CA VAL A 208 1.69 -9.46 17.16
C VAL A 208 1.38 -8.97 18.57
N THR A 209 1.70 -7.71 18.86
CA THR A 209 1.27 -7.03 20.09
C THR A 209 0.02 -6.21 19.80
N ARG A 210 -1.11 -6.63 20.40
CA ARG A 210 -2.43 -5.99 20.29
C ARG A 210 -2.87 -5.56 21.67
N ASN A 211 -3.07 -4.26 21.89
CA ASN A 211 -3.46 -3.70 23.19
C ASN A 211 -2.55 -4.16 24.35
N GLY A 212 -1.24 -4.24 24.11
CA GLY A 212 -0.25 -4.68 25.11
C GLY A 212 -0.18 -6.19 25.34
N GLN A 213 -0.99 -6.99 24.66
CA GLN A 213 -0.96 -8.45 24.74
C GLN A 213 -0.37 -9.06 23.48
N ARG A 214 0.40 -10.14 23.66
CA ARG A 214 0.86 -10.96 22.54
C ARG A 214 -0.27 -11.85 22.06
N VAL A 215 -0.60 -11.73 20.78
CA VAL A 215 -1.58 -12.57 20.09
C VAL A 215 -0.85 -13.34 19.01
N THR A 216 -1.19 -14.61 18.87
CA THR A 216 -0.71 -15.42 17.76
C THR A 216 -1.80 -15.57 16.71
N GLU A 217 -1.43 -15.41 15.45
CA GLU A 217 -2.33 -15.50 14.31
C GLU A 217 -1.65 -16.12 13.09
N ASP A 218 -2.48 -16.56 12.16
CA ASP A 218 -2.05 -17.18 10.91
C ASP A 218 -2.02 -16.13 9.80
N VAL A 219 -0.89 -16.03 9.10
CA VAL A 219 -0.63 -15.06 8.05
C VAL A 219 -0.34 -15.80 6.75
N PRO A 220 -1.23 -15.76 5.76
CA PRO A 220 -0.95 -16.33 4.46
C PRO A 220 0.09 -15.46 3.74
N ILE A 221 1.24 -16.05 3.42
CA ILE A 221 2.26 -15.44 2.57
C ILE A 221 2.25 -16.20 1.25
N LEU A 222 1.70 -15.54 0.23
CA LEU A 222 1.38 -16.14 -1.06
C LEU A 222 2.57 -16.07 -2.02
N PHE A 223 2.92 -17.23 -2.59
CA PHE A 223 3.86 -17.35 -3.70
C PHE A 223 3.42 -18.44 -4.71
N SER A 224 3.88 -18.35 -5.97
CA SER A 224 3.61 -19.30 -7.06
C SER A 224 4.74 -19.31 -8.10
N PRO A 225 5.13 -20.46 -8.72
CA PRO A 225 5.29 -21.80 -8.14
C PRO A 225 6.51 -22.59 -8.70
N ALA A 226 7.06 -23.53 -7.93
CA ALA A 226 7.66 -24.77 -8.48
C ALA A 226 7.75 -25.90 -7.43
N LYS A 227 8.03 -25.57 -6.17
CA LYS A 227 8.02 -26.51 -5.04
C LYS A 227 7.50 -25.75 -3.82
N LYS A 228 6.50 -26.29 -3.15
CA LYS A 228 6.02 -25.75 -1.87
C LYS A 228 6.25 -26.82 -0.84
N THR A 229 7.17 -26.57 0.09
CA THR A 229 7.02 -27.22 1.38
C THR A 229 6.15 -26.29 2.21
N GLU A 230 5.00 -26.81 2.66
CA GLU A 230 4.06 -25.99 3.43
C GLU A 230 4.68 -25.53 4.76
N CYS A 231 4.37 -24.29 5.08
CA CYS A 231 4.07 -23.86 6.43
C CYS A 231 2.59 -24.18 6.66
#